data_AF-A0A0P9KX41-F1
#
_entry.id   AF-A0A0P9KX41-F1
#
_cell.length_a   1.000
_cell.length_b   1.000
_cell.length_c   1.000
_cell.angle_alpha   90.00
_cell.angle_beta   90.00
_cell.angle_gamma   90.00
#
_symmetry.space_group_name_H-M   'P 1'
#
loop_
_entity.id
_entity.type
_entity.pdbx_description
1 polymer ?
#
loop_
_entity_poly.entity_id
_entity_poly.type
_entity_poly.pdbx_seq_one_letter_code
_entity_poly.pdbx_strand_id
1 'polypeptide(L)'
;MSLTEARFHDLVDATQQNIEDVFDESGLDIDLENSAGVLTVKFEGGSQLIFSRQEPLRQLWLAAKSGGFHFEYNEEESYWACDTSDELLSEMLARITFDQAGAELDFSPDTRSTAQAAFQQRQPGSAFAVYQPVSA
;
A
#
# COMPACT_ATOMS: atom_id res chain seq x y z
N MET A 1 -5.98 -16.05 16.80
CA MET A 1 -7.43 -16.27 16.58
C MET A 1 -7.65 -16.36 15.09
N SER A 2 -8.72 -17.01 14.61
CA SER A 2 -9.04 -17.00 13.18
C SER A 2 -9.67 -15.68 12.77
N LEU A 3 -9.26 -15.12 11.62
CA LEU A 3 -9.77 -13.86 11.09
C LEU A 3 -11.30 -13.93 10.88
N THR A 4 -12.04 -13.00 11.48
CA THR A 4 -13.50 -12.93 11.31
C THR A 4 -13.85 -12.41 9.92
N GLU A 5 -15.06 -12.69 9.45
CA GLU A 5 -15.53 -12.22 8.14
C GLU A 5 -15.53 -10.71 8.02
N ALA A 6 -16.19 -10.03 8.97
CA ALA A 6 -16.26 -8.58 8.99
C ALA A 6 -14.86 -7.96 9.02
N ARG A 7 -13.94 -8.51 9.83
CA ARG A 7 -12.57 -8.01 9.89
C ARG A 7 -11.82 -8.21 8.58
N PHE A 8 -12.01 -9.36 7.93
CA PHE A 8 -11.43 -9.63 6.62
C PHE A 8 -11.94 -8.64 5.56
N HIS A 9 -13.24 -8.31 5.57
CA HIS A 9 -13.81 -7.32 4.66
C HIS A 9 -13.16 -5.94 4.87
N ASP A 10 -13.12 -5.47 6.12
CA ASP A 10 -12.51 -4.18 6.46
C ASP A 10 -11.04 -4.10 6.01
N LEU A 11 -10.27 -5.19 6.18
CA LEU A 11 -8.87 -5.26 5.77
C LEU A 11 -8.70 -5.20 4.26
N VAL A 12 -9.54 -5.93 3.50
CA VAL A 12 -9.50 -5.88 2.04
C VAL A 12 -9.92 -4.51 1.53
N ASP A 13 -10.98 -3.91 2.07
CA ASP A 13 -11.42 -2.56 1.70
C ASP A 13 -10.32 -1.52 1.96
N ALA A 14 -9.69 -1.55 3.14
CA ALA A 14 -8.58 -0.66 3.45
C ALA A 14 -7.36 -0.87 2.54
N THR A 15 -7.08 -2.11 2.16
CA THR A 15 -5.97 -2.45 1.25
C THR A 15 -6.23 -1.95 -0.16
N GLN A 16 -7.44 -2.18 -0.69
CA GLN A 16 -7.83 -1.70 -2.02
C GLN A 16 -7.84 -0.17 -2.07
N GLN A 17 -8.35 0.50 -1.02
CA GLN A 17 -8.29 1.96 -0.93
C GLN A 17 -6.85 2.49 -0.95
N ASN A 18 -5.93 1.88 -0.19
CA ASN A 18 -4.51 2.27 -0.22
C ASN A 18 -3.88 2.10 -1.60
N ILE A 19 -4.25 1.03 -2.32
CA ILE A 19 -3.77 0.80 -3.69
C ILE A 19 -4.32 1.88 -4.63
N GLU A 20 -5.61 2.21 -4.54
CA GLU A 20 -6.24 3.29 -5.31
C GLU A 20 -5.55 4.64 -5.04
N ASP A 21 -5.36 5.00 -3.78
CA ASP A 21 -4.71 6.26 -3.37
C ASP A 21 -3.28 6.37 -3.95
N VAL A 22 -2.47 5.30 -3.86
CA VAL A 22 -1.11 5.28 -4.41
C VAL A 22 -1.12 5.47 -5.93
N PHE A 23 -2.07 4.85 -6.61
CA PHE A 23 -2.21 4.96 -8.06
C PHE A 23 -2.71 6.34 -8.49
N ASP A 24 -3.69 6.92 -7.80
CA ASP A 24 -4.17 8.28 -8.06
C ASP A 24 -3.08 9.33 -7.82
N GLU A 25 -2.25 9.16 -6.78
CA GLU A 25 -1.12 10.04 -6.48
C GLU A 25 0.07 9.90 -7.46
N SER A 26 0.14 8.78 -8.19
CA SER A 26 1.29 8.46 -9.06
C SER A 26 1.36 9.33 -10.33
N GLY A 27 0.23 9.88 -10.79
CA GLY A 27 0.13 10.56 -12.07
C GLY A 27 0.25 9.66 -13.30
N LEU A 28 0.19 8.33 -13.13
CA LEU A 28 0.08 7.38 -14.24
C LEU A 28 -1.28 7.53 -14.96
N ASP A 29 -1.28 7.33 -16.28
CA ASP A 29 -2.51 7.23 -17.07
C ASP A 29 -3.08 5.81 -16.95
N ILE A 30 -3.94 5.61 -15.94
CA ILE A 30 -4.56 4.32 -15.61
C ILE A 30 -6.05 4.48 -15.36
N ASP A 31 -6.78 3.41 -15.61
CA ASP A 31 -8.22 3.30 -15.31
C ASP A 31 -8.42 2.40 -14.08
N LEU A 32 -9.01 2.96 -13.04
CA LEU A 32 -9.33 2.29 -11.78
C LEU A 32 -10.83 2.02 -11.69
N GLU A 33 -11.20 0.76 -11.52
CA GLU A 33 -12.59 0.33 -11.29
C GLU A 33 -12.67 -0.55 -10.04
N ASN A 34 -13.34 -0.06 -9.00
CA ASN A 34 -13.60 -0.82 -7.77
C ASN A 34 -15.10 -1.11 -7.61
N SER A 35 -15.46 -2.40 -7.55
CA SER A 35 -16.85 -2.83 -7.40
C SER A 35 -16.95 -4.18 -6.71
N ALA A 36 -17.81 -4.26 -5.69
CA ALA A 36 -18.14 -5.51 -5.00
C ALA A 36 -16.92 -6.32 -4.51
N GLY A 37 -15.89 -5.64 -3.99
CA GLY A 37 -14.66 -6.28 -3.49
C GLY A 37 -13.69 -6.71 -4.60
N VAL A 38 -13.90 -6.25 -5.83
CA VAL A 38 -13.00 -6.43 -6.97
C VAL A 38 -12.46 -5.07 -7.39
N LEU A 39 -11.14 -4.89 -7.32
CA LEU A 39 -10.44 -3.72 -7.83
C LEU A 39 -9.71 -4.11 -9.11
N THR A 40 -10.00 -3.39 -10.20
CA THR A 40 -9.34 -3.53 -11.50
C THR A 40 -8.51 -2.30 -11.79
N VAL A 41 -7.23 -2.48 -12.08
CA VAL A 41 -6.29 -1.45 -12.53
C VAL A 41 -5.93 -1.75 -13.98
N LYS A 42 -6.26 -0.86 -14.91
CA LYS A 42 -5.90 -1.03 -16.33
C LYS A 42 -4.83 -0.01 -16.70
N PHE A 43 -3.69 -0.49 -17.16
CA PHE A 43 -2.60 0.35 -17.65
C PHE A 43 -2.84 0.78 -19.11
N GLU A 44 -2.25 1.91 -19.52
CA GLU A 44 -2.31 2.42 -20.91
C GLU A 44 -1.93 1.35 -21.96
N GLY A 45 -0.98 0.45 -21.64
CA GLY A 45 -0.56 -0.67 -22.49
C GLY A 45 -1.57 -1.82 -22.62
N GLY A 46 -2.75 -1.72 -21.99
CA GLY A 46 -3.82 -2.71 -22.01
C GLY A 46 -3.64 -3.90 -21.06
N SER A 47 -2.52 -3.97 -20.34
CA SER A 47 -2.33 -4.94 -19.25
C SER A 47 -3.11 -4.51 -18.01
N GLN A 48 -3.43 -5.48 -17.15
CA GLN A 48 -4.31 -5.25 -16.00
C GLN A 48 -3.78 -5.93 -14.74
N LEU A 49 -4.15 -5.36 -13.61
CA LEU A 49 -4.14 -6.00 -12.30
C LEU A 49 -5.58 -6.12 -11.84
N ILE A 50 -5.97 -7.30 -11.37
CA ILE A 50 -7.30 -7.55 -10.83
C ILE A 50 -7.13 -8.12 -9.43
N PHE A 51 -7.57 -7.36 -8.44
CA PHE A 51 -7.64 -7.79 -7.06
C PHE A 51 -9.05 -8.29 -6.77
N SER A 52 -9.19 -9.45 -6.13
CA SER A 52 -10.50 -9.99 -5.76
C SER A 52 -10.51 -10.57 -4.36
N ARG A 53 -11.57 -10.25 -3.61
CA ARG A 53 -11.84 -10.82 -2.30
C ARG A 53 -12.30 -12.27 -2.42
N GLN A 54 -11.69 -13.18 -1.67
CA GLN A 54 -12.13 -14.57 -1.55
C GLN A 54 -12.58 -14.88 -0.12
N GLU A 55 -13.85 -14.58 0.17
CA GLU A 55 -14.42 -14.69 1.52
C GLU A 55 -14.26 -16.08 2.14
N PRO A 56 -14.57 -17.21 1.48
CA PRO A 56 -14.48 -18.53 2.12
C PRO A 56 -13.06 -18.91 2.56
N LEU A 57 -12.05 -18.36 1.88
CA LEU A 57 -10.63 -18.62 2.14
C LEU A 57 -9.97 -17.54 3.00
N ARG A 58 -10.62 -16.39 3.19
CA ARG A 58 -10.03 -15.19 3.82
C ARG A 58 -8.75 -14.73 3.12
N GLN A 59 -8.75 -14.83 1.78
CA GLN A 59 -7.61 -14.47 0.95
C GLN A 59 -7.93 -13.28 0.03
N LEU A 60 -6.93 -12.45 -0.22
CA LEU A 60 -6.94 -11.48 -1.31
C LEU A 60 -6.19 -12.09 -2.50
N TRP A 61 -6.83 -12.13 -3.67
CA TRP A 61 -6.20 -12.68 -4.88
C TRP A 61 -5.81 -11.55 -5.82
N LEU A 62 -4.66 -11.70 -6.48
CA LEU A 62 -4.17 -10.81 -7.53
C LEU A 62 -4.00 -11.60 -8.82
N ALA A 63 -4.70 -11.21 -9.88
CA ALA A 63 -4.38 -11.62 -11.25
C ALA A 63 -3.58 -10.51 -11.93
N ALA A 64 -2.42 -10.86 -12.46
CA ALA A 64 -1.54 -9.97 -13.21
C ALA A 64 -1.08 -10.66 -14.50
N LYS A 65 -0.44 -9.91 -15.40
CA LYS A 65 0.15 -10.46 -16.63
C LYS A 65 1.14 -11.61 -16.35
N SER A 66 1.82 -11.57 -15.20
CA SER A 66 2.81 -12.57 -14.77
C SER A 66 2.19 -13.83 -14.16
N GLY A 67 0.91 -13.84 -13.80
CA GLY A 67 0.25 -14.98 -13.16
C GLY A 67 -0.83 -14.59 -12.16
N GLY A 68 -1.30 -15.58 -11.39
CA GLY A 68 -2.22 -15.40 -10.28
C GLY A 68 -1.50 -15.65 -8.95
N PHE A 69 -1.79 -14.81 -7.95
CA PHE A 69 -1.18 -14.85 -6.62
C PHE A 69 -2.26 -14.76 -5.56
N HIS A 70 -2.07 -15.44 -4.43
CA HIS A 70 -3.02 -15.44 -3.33
C HIS A 70 -2.30 -14.98 -2.06
N PHE A 71 -2.97 -14.11 -1.32
CA PHE A 71 -2.40 -13.49 -0.14
C PHE A 71 -3.26 -13.77 1.09
N GLU A 72 -2.58 -14.13 2.17
CA GLU A 72 -3.16 -14.23 3.50
C GLU A 72 -2.70 -13.03 4.34
N TYR A 73 -3.59 -12.52 5.19
CA TYR A 73 -3.28 -11.39 6.05
C TYR A 73 -2.65 -11.88 7.36
N ASN A 74 -1.47 -11.37 7.68
CA ASN A 74 -0.85 -11.52 8.98
C ASN A 74 -1.29 -10.36 9.89
N GLU A 75 -2.16 -10.64 10.87
CA GLU A 75 -2.64 -9.63 11.82
C GLU A 75 -1.57 -9.14 12.81
N GLU A 76 -0.55 -9.95 13.12
CA GLU A 76 0.50 -9.59 14.07
C GLU A 76 1.43 -8.54 13.47
N GLU A 77 1.80 -8.72 12.21
CA GLU A 77 2.73 -7.85 11.48
C GLU A 77 2.02 -6.83 10.57
N SER A 78 0.71 -6.96 10.39
CA SER A 78 -0.14 -6.09 9.58
C SER A 78 0.25 -5.99 8.10
N TYR A 79 0.46 -7.15 7.45
CA TYR A 79 0.73 -7.23 6.02
C TYR A 79 0.03 -8.41 5.35
N TRP A 80 -0.05 -8.36 4.02
CA TRP A 80 -0.47 -9.46 3.16
C TRP A 80 0.76 -10.21 2.65
N ALA A 81 0.84 -11.52 2.88
CA ALA A 81 1.92 -12.39 2.41
C ALA A 81 1.41 -13.43 1.42
N CYS A 82 2.19 -13.67 0.36
CA CYS A 82 1.88 -14.65 -0.67
C CYS A 82 1.98 -16.08 -0.10
N ASP A 83 0.94 -16.89 -0.30
CA ASP A 83 0.84 -18.26 0.24
C ASP A 83 1.91 -19.23 -0.29
N THR A 84 2.51 -18.92 -1.45
CA THR A 84 3.45 -19.78 -2.16
C THR A 84 4.89 -19.28 -2.15
N SER A 85 5.11 -17.98 -2.00
CA SER A 85 6.45 -17.37 -2.06
C SER A 85 6.86 -16.59 -0.82
N ASP A 86 5.95 -16.38 0.14
CA ASP A 86 6.12 -15.48 1.30
C ASP A 86 6.42 -14.01 0.94
N GLU A 87 6.43 -13.65 -0.36
CA GLU A 87 6.62 -12.26 -0.84
C GLU A 87 5.43 -11.40 -0.40
N LEU A 88 5.70 -10.15 0.01
CA LEU A 88 4.65 -9.24 0.44
C LEU A 88 3.87 -8.71 -0.76
N LEU A 89 2.57 -8.45 -0.56
CA LEU A 89 1.72 -7.82 -1.57
C LEU A 89 2.31 -6.49 -2.05
N SER A 90 2.82 -5.67 -1.13
CA SER A 90 3.40 -4.35 -1.43
C SER A 90 4.63 -4.46 -2.32
N GLU A 91 5.53 -5.39 -2.02
CA GLU A 91 6.75 -5.65 -2.79
C GLU A 91 6.42 -6.19 -4.19
N MET A 92 5.51 -7.17 -4.25
CA MET A 92 5.07 -7.76 -5.50
C MET A 92 4.39 -6.72 -6.39
N LEU A 93 3.52 -5.90 -5.83
CA LEU A 93 2.79 -4.87 -6.57
C LEU A 93 3.73 -3.77 -7.09
N ALA A 94 4.71 -3.33 -6.29
CA ALA A 94 5.73 -2.39 -6.72
C ALA A 94 6.52 -2.94 -7.91
N ARG A 95 6.99 -4.19 -7.82
CA ARG A 95 7.72 -4.87 -8.90
C ARG A 95 6.89 -5.01 -10.17
N ILE A 96 5.64 -5.50 -10.06
CA ILE A 96 4.75 -5.70 -11.21
C ILE A 96 4.41 -4.36 -11.87
N THR A 97 4.18 -3.31 -11.08
CA THR A 97 3.88 -1.97 -11.60
C THR A 97 5.08 -1.39 -12.33
N PHE A 98 6.29 -1.55 -11.80
CA PHE A 98 7.51 -1.15 -12.48
C PHE A 98 7.68 -1.89 -13.82
N ASP A 99 7.44 -3.21 -13.86
CA ASP A 99 7.54 -4.01 -15.07
C ASP A 99 6.50 -3.61 -16.15
N GLN A 100 5.31 -3.16 -15.75
CA GLN A 100 4.20 -2.85 -16.67
C GLN A 100 4.12 -1.39 -17.09
N ALA A 101 4.49 -0.46 -16.21
CA ALA A 101 4.31 0.99 -16.39
C ALA A 101 5.61 1.79 -16.24
N GLY A 102 6.72 1.16 -15.81
CA GLY A 102 8.00 1.84 -15.60
C GLY A 102 8.02 2.81 -14.42
N ALA A 103 7.00 2.76 -13.56
CA ALA A 103 6.89 3.62 -12.38
C ALA A 103 7.26 2.86 -11.11
N GLU A 104 8.05 3.51 -10.27
CA GLU A 104 8.43 3.04 -8.94
C GLU A 104 7.44 3.64 -7.93
N LEU A 105 6.56 2.80 -7.38
CA LEU A 105 5.53 3.19 -6.43
C LEU A 105 5.69 2.41 -5.12
N ASP A 106 5.32 3.03 -4.01
CA ASP A 106 5.34 2.43 -2.68
C ASP A 106 3.91 2.07 -2.24
N PHE A 107 3.66 0.76 -2.13
CA PHE A 107 2.38 0.21 -1.68
C PHE A 107 2.43 -0.30 -0.24
N SER A 108 3.45 0.06 0.54
CA SER A 108 3.47 -0.26 1.96
C SER A 108 2.23 0.31 2.66
N PRO A 109 1.65 -0.40 3.64
CA PRO A 109 0.49 0.08 4.37
C PRO A 109 0.84 1.42 5.00
N ASP A 110 -0.05 2.40 4.78
CA ASP A 110 0.28 3.79 5.01
C ASP A 110 0.73 4.06 6.46
N THR A 111 2.03 4.25 6.65
CA THR A 111 2.58 4.76 7.91
C THR A 111 2.40 6.28 8.01
N ARG A 112 1.81 6.98 7.04
CA ARG A 112 1.60 8.44 7.11
C ARG A 112 0.68 8.84 8.29
N SER A 113 -0.17 7.93 8.79
CA SER A 113 -0.91 8.14 10.06
C SER A 113 0.00 8.09 11.31
N THR A 114 1.07 7.30 11.30
CA THR A 114 2.06 7.25 12.40
C THR A 114 3.22 8.24 12.21
N ALA A 115 3.57 8.61 10.99
CA ALA A 115 4.65 9.53 10.66
C ALA A 115 4.27 11.01 10.85
N GLN A 116 3.00 11.41 10.63
CA GLN A 116 2.55 12.76 11.01
C GLN A 116 2.63 12.98 12.53
N ALA A 117 2.36 11.94 13.34
CA ALA A 117 2.55 12.00 14.79
C ALA A 117 4.04 12.05 15.21
N ALA A 118 4.92 11.36 14.48
CA ALA A 118 6.35 11.30 14.80
C ALA A 118 7.14 12.53 14.33
N PHE A 119 6.75 13.18 13.21
CA PHE A 119 7.43 14.37 12.71
C PHE A 119 7.11 15.60 13.56
N GLN A 120 5.94 15.65 14.21
CA GLN A 120 5.54 16.77 15.08
C GLN A 120 6.20 16.74 16.47
N GLN A 121 6.88 15.64 16.83
CA GLN A 121 7.63 15.51 18.10
C GLN A 121 9.14 15.73 17.97
N ARG A 122 9.67 16.01 16.77
CA ARG A 122 11.08 16.42 16.62
C ARG A 122 11.18 17.91 16.30
N GLN A 123 10.83 18.75 17.28
CA GLN A 123 11.45 20.07 17.38
C GLN A 123 12.79 19.90 18.11
N PRO A 124 13.96 20.14 17.47
CA PRO A 124 15.19 20.36 18.22
C PRO A 124 15.07 21.73 18.90
N GLY A 125 14.73 21.70 20.19
CA GLY A 125 14.93 22.82 21.08
C GLY A 125 16.40 23.21 21.14
N SER A 126 16.64 24.51 20.97
CA SER A 126 17.67 25.31 21.63
C SER A 126 19.13 24.82 21.56
N ALA A 127 19.92 25.46 20.69
CA ALA A 127 21.07 26.26 21.12
C ALA A 127 21.81 26.85 19.91
N PHE A 128 21.66 28.16 19.69
CA PHE A 128 22.76 28.96 19.16
C PHE A 128 22.81 30.28 19.94
N ALA A 129 23.71 30.30 20.92
CA ALA A 129 24.19 31.53 21.50
C ALA A 129 25.03 32.27 20.45
N VAL A 130 24.60 33.47 20.06
CA VAL A 130 25.44 34.42 19.31
C VAL A 130 25.33 35.79 19.99
N TYR A 131 26.39 36.07 20.76
CA TYR A 131 27.07 37.35 20.98
C TYR A 131 26.31 38.67 20.68
N GLN A 132 26.12 39.50 21.72
CA GLN A 132 25.99 40.96 21.56
C GLN A 132 27.30 41.64 21.99
N PRO A 133 27.83 42.59 21.22
CA PRO A 133 28.93 43.44 21.67
C PRO A 133 28.38 44.65 22.43
N VAL A 134 28.85 44.89 23.65
CA VAL A 134 28.70 46.19 24.33
C VAL A 134 29.88 47.08 23.93
N SER A 135 29.57 48.18 23.25
CA SER A 135 30.49 49.30 23.01
C SER A 135 30.04 50.52 23.82
N ALA A 136 31.04 51.21 24.37
CA ALA A 136 31.07 52.51 25.06
C ALA A 136 30.40 52.60 26.44
#